data_AF-A0A9Q0BK37-F1
#
_entry.id   AF-A0A9Q0BK37-F1
#
_cell.length_a   1.000
_cell.length_b   1.000
_cell.length_c   1.000
_cell.angle_alpha   90.00
_cell.angle_beta   90.00
_cell.angle_gamma   90.00
#
_symmetry.space_group_name_H-M   'P 1'
#
loop_
_entity.id
_entity.type
_entity.pdbx_description
1 polymer ?
#
loop_
_entity_poly.entity_id
_entity_poly.type
_entity_poly.pdbx_seq_one_letter_code
_entity_poly.pdbx_strand_id
1 'polypeptide(L)'
;MSNAIDELQAIIAEMKSEMEEHRIGSGSAGGGGGGQSRPVRDRIERMSAEVVDSNPYSRLMALQRMNIVKDYERIRDKAVAIVGVGGVGSVTADMLTRCGIGKLILFDYDKVELANMNRLFFTPDQAGLSKVEAAVGTLSFINPDVRIEAHNYNITTVDNFERFLDTISKSGHVDGQPARMAINAACNERNLNWFESGVSENAVSGHIQFIRPGDTACFACAPPLVVAENIDERTLKREGVCAASLPTTMGITAGFLVSDYLGYNALSDFFPKMTLKPNPQCDDGHCLIRQKEFQARPKPVVIKEEVVSEEPLHATNEWGIELVPADSPPSQPQPAKSSELVKVNKWDGSAVKHALDDAVKTCLLGDRPQLKEQFGLVNTRLALCALAVGVAIMAHAWDFTHPFPQSRPVLLFSVLAYFALLGILTLHSSFREKGTFAVALQKDKERERLWEASSDMRKYDDKYLLTLSVRDSKNGKRREQSSNKSCAAFIDQNGIVLDNLVANEVNRLYNALAADKKDK
;
A
#
# COMPACT_ATOMS: atom_id res chain seq x y z
N MET A 1 -4.24 29.25 -62.62
CA MET A 1 -3.44 28.53 -61.62
C MET A 1 -2.56 29.46 -60.79
N SER A 2 -1.88 30.46 -61.36
CA SER A 2 -1.09 31.45 -60.57
C SER A 2 -1.92 32.20 -59.52
N ASN A 3 -3.04 32.82 -59.92
CA ASN A 3 -3.87 33.62 -58.99
C ASN A 3 -4.42 32.84 -57.78
N ALA A 4 -4.70 31.54 -57.93
CA ALA A 4 -5.21 30.72 -56.83
C ALA A 4 -4.11 30.38 -55.81
N ILE A 5 -2.85 30.29 -56.26
CA ILE A 5 -1.70 30.07 -55.38
C ILE A 5 -1.38 31.36 -54.62
N ASP A 6 -1.47 32.51 -55.30
CA ASP A 6 -1.23 33.82 -54.69
C ASP A 6 -2.31 34.16 -53.64
N GLU A 7 -3.58 33.84 -53.91
CA GLU A 7 -4.66 33.95 -52.92
C GLU A 7 -4.45 33.02 -51.71
N LEU A 8 -4.03 31.77 -51.94
CA LEU A 8 -3.74 30.85 -50.83
C LEU A 8 -2.55 31.33 -49.98
N GLN A 9 -1.52 31.91 -50.61
CA GLN A 9 -0.37 32.46 -49.88
C GLN A 9 -0.75 33.69 -49.05
N ALA A 10 -1.66 34.54 -49.57
CA ALA A 10 -2.19 35.68 -48.83
C ALA A 10 -3.01 35.22 -47.60
N ILE A 11 -3.88 34.23 -47.77
CA ILE A 11 -4.67 33.65 -46.66
C ILE A 11 -3.76 33.00 -45.61
N ILE A 12 -2.71 32.28 -46.03
CA ILE A 12 -1.74 31.69 -45.11
C ILE A 12 -0.96 32.78 -44.34
N ALA A 13 -0.62 33.89 -44.99
CA ALA A 13 0.07 35.01 -44.35
C ALA A 13 -0.84 35.72 -43.33
N GLU A 14 -2.11 35.91 -43.68
CA GLU A 14 -3.13 36.49 -42.81
C GLU A 14 -3.39 35.61 -41.59
N MET A 15 -3.60 34.30 -41.79
CA MET A 15 -3.75 33.34 -40.68
C MET A 15 -2.52 33.28 -39.78
N LYS A 16 -1.30 33.41 -40.33
CA LYS A 16 -0.07 33.48 -39.52
C LYS A 16 -0.02 34.78 -38.69
N SER A 17 -0.47 35.90 -39.26
CA SER A 17 -0.57 37.17 -38.55
C SER A 17 -1.61 37.09 -37.43
N GLU A 18 -2.80 36.53 -37.69
CA GLU A 18 -3.84 36.32 -36.70
C GLU A 18 -3.42 35.34 -35.59
N MET A 19 -2.67 34.28 -35.93
CA MET A 19 -2.08 33.36 -34.94
C MET A 19 -1.05 34.06 -34.05
N GLU A 20 -0.21 34.94 -34.61
CA GLU A 20 0.77 35.71 -33.85
C GLU A 20 0.09 36.79 -33.00
N GLU A 21 -0.97 37.42 -33.51
CA GLU A 21 -1.83 38.33 -32.75
C GLU A 21 -2.62 37.61 -31.66
N HIS A 22 -3.07 36.37 -31.84
CA HIS A 22 -3.68 35.57 -30.77
C HIS A 22 -2.66 35.11 -29.73
N ARG A 23 -1.43 34.82 -30.15
CA ARG A 23 -0.30 34.52 -29.26
C ARG A 23 0.09 35.72 -28.41
N ILE A 24 -0.03 36.94 -28.94
CA ILE A 24 0.23 38.19 -28.22
C ILE A 24 -1.02 38.68 -27.46
N GLY A 25 -2.22 38.44 -28.00
CA GLY A 25 -3.52 38.94 -27.53
C GLY A 25 -4.18 38.10 -26.44
N SER A 26 -3.79 36.83 -26.28
CA SER A 26 -4.10 36.05 -25.06
C SER A 26 -3.43 36.61 -23.79
N GLY A 27 -2.60 37.66 -23.94
CA GLY A 27 -2.01 38.44 -22.85
C GLY A 27 -2.69 39.77 -22.54
N SER A 28 -3.79 40.19 -23.19
CA SER A 28 -4.35 41.53 -22.93
C SER A 28 -5.86 41.66 -23.15
N ALA A 29 -6.64 41.28 -22.14
CA ALA A 29 -7.90 41.96 -21.82
C ALA A 29 -8.31 41.70 -20.35
N GLY A 30 -7.86 42.56 -19.43
CA GLY A 30 -8.36 42.57 -18.05
C GLY A 30 -7.38 43.11 -17.01
N GLY A 31 -7.26 44.43 -16.92
CA GLY A 31 -6.90 45.20 -15.71
C GLY A 31 -5.73 44.77 -14.82
N GLY A 32 -4.61 45.49 -14.90
CA GLY A 32 -3.74 45.81 -13.75
C GLY A 32 -2.91 44.67 -13.16
N GLY A 33 -1.77 44.35 -13.77
CA GLY A 33 -0.71 43.54 -13.16
C GLY A 33 0.38 43.21 -14.18
N GLY A 34 1.64 43.54 -13.89
CA GLY A 34 2.76 43.30 -14.80
C GLY A 34 2.90 41.82 -15.17
N GLY A 35 2.66 41.50 -16.43
CA GLY A 35 2.84 40.15 -16.97
C GLY A 35 4.32 39.78 -17.01
N GLN A 36 4.80 39.12 -15.96
CA GLN A 36 6.06 38.38 -16.02
C GLN A 36 5.88 37.20 -16.99
N SER A 37 6.71 37.12 -18.03
CA SER A 37 6.85 35.92 -18.84
C SER A 37 7.12 34.73 -17.92
N ARG A 38 6.39 33.61 -18.08
CA ARG A 38 6.62 32.40 -17.29
C ARG A 38 8.11 32.05 -17.37
N PRO A 39 8.81 31.86 -16.24
CA PRO A 39 10.22 31.48 -16.25
C PRO A 39 10.35 30.14 -16.98
N VAL A 40 11.09 30.14 -18.09
CA VAL A 40 11.41 28.95 -18.87
C VAL A 40 12.79 28.47 -18.44
N ARG A 41 12.90 27.18 -18.20
CA ARG A 41 14.18 26.53 -17.88
C ARG A 41 14.99 26.34 -19.17
N ASP A 42 16.29 26.59 -19.11
CA ASP A 42 17.22 26.30 -20.23
C ASP A 42 17.61 24.83 -20.29
N ARG A 43 18.07 24.41 -21.47
CA ARG A 43 18.63 23.06 -21.65
C ARG A 43 19.98 22.93 -20.96
N ILE A 44 20.17 21.80 -20.28
CA ILE A 44 21.41 21.42 -19.60
C ILE A 44 22.01 20.22 -20.34
N GLU A 45 23.17 20.38 -20.95
CA GLU A 45 23.83 19.30 -21.72
C GLU A 45 24.33 18.16 -20.82
N ARG A 46 24.85 18.48 -19.63
CA ARG A 46 25.43 17.51 -18.69
C ARG A 46 24.86 17.66 -17.28
N MET A 47 24.50 16.57 -16.62
CA MET A 47 23.97 16.63 -15.25
C MET A 47 25.07 17.04 -14.27
N SER A 48 24.90 18.17 -13.59
CA SER A 48 25.83 18.65 -12.57
C SER A 48 25.40 18.22 -11.17
N ALA A 49 26.37 17.81 -10.34
CA ALA A 49 26.17 17.55 -8.91
C ALA A 49 26.27 18.83 -8.05
N GLU A 50 26.46 20.00 -8.65
CA GLU A 50 26.52 21.27 -7.95
C GLU A 50 25.19 21.57 -7.24
N VAL A 51 25.27 21.97 -5.97
CA VAL A 51 24.10 22.22 -5.12
C VAL A 51 23.81 23.72 -5.13
N VAL A 52 23.09 24.15 -6.16
CA VAL A 52 22.58 25.52 -6.34
C VAL A 52 21.10 25.49 -6.67
N ASP A 53 20.39 26.57 -6.36
CA ASP A 53 18.93 26.64 -6.55
C ASP A 53 18.51 26.64 -8.02
N SER A 54 19.40 27.06 -8.92
CA SER A 54 19.19 27.01 -10.37
C SER A 54 19.36 25.60 -10.98
N ASN A 55 19.94 24.64 -10.25
CA ASN A 55 20.19 23.29 -10.76
C ASN A 55 19.05 22.32 -10.37
N PRO A 56 18.17 21.94 -11.32
CA PRO A 56 17.06 21.03 -11.05
C PRO A 56 17.51 19.59 -10.77
N TYR A 57 18.73 19.21 -11.14
CA TYR A 57 19.29 17.87 -10.94
C TYR A 57 20.05 17.70 -9.63
N SER A 58 20.30 18.79 -8.90
CA SER A 58 21.11 18.78 -7.67
C SER A 58 20.68 17.71 -6.65
N ARG A 59 19.36 17.54 -6.44
CA ARG A 59 18.80 16.56 -5.50
C ARG A 59 18.85 15.12 -6.03
N LEU A 60 18.81 14.96 -7.35
CA LEU A 60 18.91 13.64 -8.00
C LEU A 60 20.35 13.14 -7.99
N MET A 61 21.31 14.01 -8.32
CA MET A 61 22.75 13.72 -8.26
C MET A 61 23.25 13.47 -6.83
N ALA A 62 22.53 13.94 -5.81
CA ALA A 62 22.83 13.60 -4.42
C ALA A 62 22.72 12.09 -4.13
N LEU A 63 21.87 11.35 -4.85
CA LEU A 63 21.75 9.89 -4.73
C LEU A 63 23.07 9.18 -5.04
N GLN A 64 23.88 9.76 -5.93
CA GLN A 64 25.21 9.25 -6.25
C GLN A 64 26.22 9.52 -5.12
N ARG A 65 26.14 10.68 -4.47
CA ARG A 65 26.97 10.99 -3.28
C ARG A 65 26.60 10.12 -2.09
N MET A 66 25.32 9.76 -1.96
CA MET A 66 24.81 8.86 -0.93
C MET A 66 25.06 7.38 -1.27
N ASN A 67 25.74 7.08 -2.39
CA ASN A 67 26.05 5.73 -2.86
C ASN A 67 24.81 4.83 -3.07
N ILE A 68 23.64 5.44 -3.30
CA ILE A 68 22.40 4.71 -3.63
C ILE A 68 22.38 4.36 -5.12
N VAL A 69 22.85 5.27 -5.97
CA VAL A 69 22.95 5.07 -7.44
C VAL A 69 24.35 5.45 -7.88
N LYS A 70 25.18 4.47 -8.28
CA LYS A 70 26.60 4.71 -8.63
C LYS A 70 26.79 5.71 -9.79
N ASP A 71 25.91 5.67 -10.78
CA ASP A 71 25.96 6.52 -11.97
C ASP A 71 24.54 6.92 -12.36
N TYR A 72 24.11 8.07 -11.85
CA TYR A 72 22.76 8.58 -12.08
C TYR A 72 22.59 9.13 -13.51
N GLU A 73 23.64 9.72 -14.08
CA GLU A 73 23.60 10.40 -15.38
C GLU A 73 23.21 9.44 -16.54
N ARG A 74 23.50 8.14 -16.40
CA ARG A 74 23.07 7.07 -17.33
C ARG A 74 21.57 7.05 -17.63
N ILE A 75 20.73 7.67 -16.82
CA ILE A 75 19.29 7.81 -17.11
C ILE A 75 19.05 8.59 -18.42
N ARG A 76 19.95 9.50 -18.80
CA ARG A 76 19.88 10.27 -20.06
C ARG A 76 20.12 9.44 -21.31
N ASP A 77 20.72 8.26 -21.17
CA ASP A 77 20.95 7.34 -22.30
C ASP A 77 19.76 6.40 -22.53
N LYS A 78 18.72 6.49 -21.68
CA LYS A 78 17.57 5.57 -21.73
C LYS A 78 16.40 6.18 -22.49
N ALA A 79 15.67 5.31 -23.16
CA ALA A 79 14.41 5.61 -23.83
C ALA A 79 13.32 4.69 -23.29
N VAL A 80 12.15 5.26 -22.99
CA VAL A 80 10.97 4.53 -22.50
C VAL A 80 9.79 4.86 -23.40
N ALA A 81 9.10 3.83 -23.90
CA ALA A 81 7.80 3.98 -24.54
C ALA A 81 6.69 3.84 -23.49
N ILE A 82 5.72 4.76 -23.47
CA ILE A 82 4.56 4.74 -22.58
C ILE A 82 3.30 4.61 -23.44
N VAL A 83 2.55 3.53 -23.26
CA VAL A 83 1.28 3.27 -23.95
C VAL A 83 0.12 3.55 -22.98
N GLY A 84 -0.66 4.58 -23.29
CA GLY A 84 -1.71 5.13 -22.46
C GLY A 84 -1.21 6.25 -21.54
N VAL A 85 -1.51 7.48 -21.91
CA VAL A 85 -1.21 8.70 -21.13
C VAL A 85 -2.46 9.11 -20.34
N GLY A 86 -3.05 8.14 -19.64
CA GLY A 86 -4.18 8.31 -18.74
C GLY A 86 -3.76 8.67 -17.31
N GLY A 87 -4.50 8.23 -16.30
CA GLY A 87 -4.23 8.61 -14.91
C GLY A 87 -2.90 8.09 -14.34
N VAL A 88 -2.48 6.87 -14.68
CA VAL A 88 -1.18 6.31 -14.26
C VAL A 88 -0.09 6.78 -15.21
N GLY A 89 -0.24 6.54 -16.51
CA GLY A 89 0.80 6.83 -17.50
C GLY A 89 1.19 8.31 -17.62
N SER A 90 0.27 9.25 -17.39
CA SER A 90 0.62 10.68 -17.37
C SER A 90 1.53 11.05 -16.20
N VAL A 91 1.27 10.47 -15.02
CA VAL A 91 2.11 10.63 -13.81
C VAL A 91 3.44 9.92 -14.00
N THR A 92 3.45 8.71 -14.57
CA THR A 92 4.69 8.01 -14.95
C THR A 92 5.55 8.89 -15.87
N ALA A 93 4.96 9.47 -16.91
CA ALA A 93 5.66 10.34 -17.85
C ALA A 93 6.22 11.61 -17.17
N ASP A 94 5.45 12.24 -16.28
CA ASP A 94 5.89 13.38 -15.48
C ASP A 94 7.08 13.03 -14.57
N MET A 95 6.98 11.92 -13.84
CA MET A 95 8.06 11.46 -12.95
C MET A 95 9.34 11.14 -13.72
N LEU A 96 9.27 10.38 -14.83
CA LEU A 96 10.42 10.08 -15.68
C LEU A 96 11.03 11.35 -16.31
N THR A 97 10.18 12.31 -16.69
CA THR A 97 10.61 13.60 -17.24
C THR A 97 11.38 14.40 -16.19
N ARG A 98 10.89 14.47 -14.95
CA ARG A 98 11.56 15.14 -13.83
C ARG A 98 12.88 14.46 -13.44
N CYS A 99 12.95 13.14 -13.53
CA CYS A 99 14.19 12.37 -13.34
C CYS A 99 15.23 12.62 -14.44
N GLY A 100 14.83 13.19 -15.59
CA GLY A 100 15.74 13.49 -16.69
C GLY A 100 16.04 12.31 -17.60
N ILE A 101 15.04 11.46 -17.85
CA ILE A 101 15.10 10.42 -18.88
C ILE A 101 15.52 10.98 -20.24
N GLY A 102 16.30 10.23 -21.02
CA GLY A 102 16.78 10.69 -22.32
C GLY A 102 15.67 10.92 -23.35
N LYS A 103 14.79 9.92 -23.48
CA LYS A 103 13.67 9.96 -24.44
C LYS A 103 12.41 9.31 -23.89
N LEU A 104 11.27 9.95 -24.13
CA LEU A 104 9.93 9.38 -23.96
C LEU A 104 9.25 9.22 -25.32
N ILE A 105 8.59 8.08 -25.51
CA ILE A 105 7.73 7.83 -26.68
C ILE A 105 6.32 7.58 -26.17
N LEU A 106 5.39 8.47 -26.47
CA LEU A 106 4.04 8.46 -25.92
C LEU A 106 3.05 7.95 -26.97
N PHE A 107 2.25 6.95 -26.63
CA PHE A 107 1.15 6.44 -27.45
C PHE A 107 -0.16 6.61 -26.69
N ASP A 108 -1.12 7.32 -27.26
CA ASP A 108 -2.51 7.38 -26.79
C ASP A 108 -3.38 7.80 -27.98
N TYR A 109 -4.65 7.40 -28.00
CA TYR A 109 -5.58 7.79 -29.07
C TYR A 109 -6.72 8.68 -28.57
N ASP A 110 -6.83 8.86 -27.25
CA ASP A 110 -7.88 9.64 -26.62
C ASP A 110 -7.55 11.14 -26.59
N LYS A 111 -8.60 11.91 -26.32
CA LYS A 111 -8.52 13.34 -26.02
C LYS A 111 -8.63 13.60 -24.52
N VAL A 112 -8.17 14.78 -24.10
CA VAL A 112 -8.37 15.27 -22.75
C VAL A 112 -9.82 15.69 -22.59
N GLU A 113 -10.50 15.17 -21.57
CA GLU A 113 -11.87 15.54 -21.22
C GLU A 113 -11.93 16.17 -19.83
N LEU A 114 -12.92 17.02 -19.57
CA LEU A 114 -13.16 17.56 -18.23
C LEU A 114 -13.44 16.46 -17.19
N ALA A 115 -14.00 15.32 -17.62
CA ALA A 115 -14.17 14.14 -16.78
C ALA A 115 -12.84 13.55 -16.28
N ASN A 116 -11.69 13.94 -16.85
CA ASN A 116 -10.38 13.48 -16.42
C ASN A 116 -9.76 14.37 -15.32
N MET A 117 -10.40 15.48 -14.95
CA MET A 117 -9.87 16.46 -13.98
C MET A 117 -9.84 15.97 -12.53
N ASN A 118 -10.45 14.82 -12.24
CA ASN A 118 -10.28 14.14 -10.95
C ASN A 118 -8.94 13.40 -10.83
N ARG A 119 -8.16 13.34 -11.93
CA ARG A 119 -6.84 12.71 -12.02
C ARG A 119 -5.76 13.78 -12.12
N LEU A 120 -4.53 13.39 -11.82
CA LEU A 120 -3.38 14.29 -11.89
C LEU A 120 -3.00 14.58 -13.34
N PHE A 121 -2.10 15.57 -13.51
CA PHE A 121 -1.41 15.95 -14.75
C PHE A 121 -2.12 16.94 -15.68
N PHE A 122 -3.25 16.59 -16.29
CA PHE A 122 -3.91 17.47 -17.27
C PHE A 122 -4.66 18.62 -16.59
N THR A 123 -4.77 19.76 -17.27
CA THR A 123 -5.48 20.95 -16.78
C THR A 123 -6.74 21.26 -17.60
N PRO A 124 -7.72 22.01 -17.04
CA PRO A 124 -8.99 22.26 -17.72
C PRO A 124 -8.88 22.95 -19.08
N ASP A 125 -7.88 23.82 -19.27
CA ASP A 125 -7.60 24.52 -20.52
C ASP A 125 -7.10 23.61 -21.65
N GLN A 126 -6.70 22.38 -21.33
CA GLN A 126 -6.23 21.39 -22.31
C GLN A 126 -7.36 20.52 -22.86
N ALA A 127 -8.60 20.69 -22.37
CA ALA A 127 -9.74 19.91 -22.81
C ALA A 127 -9.95 20.03 -24.33
N GLY A 128 -10.12 18.88 -24.99
CA GLY A 128 -10.29 18.78 -26.45
C GLY A 128 -9.00 18.51 -27.25
N LEU A 129 -7.82 18.74 -26.66
CA LEU A 129 -6.54 18.32 -27.24
C LEU A 129 -6.37 16.81 -27.16
N SER A 130 -5.55 16.21 -28.03
CA SER A 130 -5.15 14.82 -27.80
C SER A 130 -4.30 14.72 -26.53
N LYS A 131 -4.43 13.60 -25.82
CA LYS A 131 -3.67 13.39 -24.58
C LYS A 131 -2.16 13.46 -24.80
N VAL A 132 -1.67 12.91 -25.91
CA VAL A 132 -0.24 12.95 -26.22
C VAL A 132 0.24 14.36 -26.55
N GLU A 133 -0.53 15.18 -27.28
CA GLU A 133 -0.14 16.57 -27.58
C GLU A 133 -0.13 17.44 -26.31
N ALA A 134 -1.18 17.34 -25.49
CA ALA A 134 -1.25 18.04 -24.21
C ALA A 134 -0.09 17.64 -23.29
N ALA A 135 0.24 16.34 -23.25
CA ALA A 135 1.38 15.85 -22.47
C ALA A 135 2.73 16.36 -23.00
N VAL A 136 2.95 16.38 -24.31
CA VAL A 136 4.18 16.95 -24.89
C VAL A 136 4.37 18.41 -24.47
N GLY A 137 3.31 19.23 -24.53
CA GLY A 137 3.37 20.63 -24.13
C GLY A 137 3.77 20.81 -22.67
N THR A 138 3.11 20.08 -21.76
CA THR A 138 3.40 20.13 -20.32
C THR A 138 4.80 19.60 -20.00
N LEU A 139 5.17 18.43 -20.51
CA LEU A 139 6.44 17.77 -20.17
C LEU A 139 7.65 18.51 -20.74
N SER A 140 7.54 19.05 -21.95
CA SER A 140 8.61 19.86 -22.57
C SER A 140 8.84 21.16 -21.80
N PHE A 141 7.78 21.74 -21.22
CA PHE A 141 7.89 22.89 -20.33
C PHE A 141 8.58 22.53 -19.00
N ILE A 142 8.27 21.36 -18.44
CA ILE A 142 8.84 20.89 -17.17
C ILE A 142 10.34 20.59 -17.29
N ASN A 143 10.74 19.87 -18.34
CA ASN A 143 12.14 19.55 -18.57
C ASN A 143 12.47 19.53 -20.07
N PRO A 144 13.08 20.62 -20.60
CA PRO A 144 13.40 20.72 -22.02
C PRO A 144 14.53 19.78 -22.46
N ASP A 145 15.25 19.13 -21.53
CA ASP A 145 16.33 18.20 -21.83
C ASP A 145 15.82 16.85 -22.37
N VAL A 146 14.57 16.51 -22.07
CA VAL A 146 13.96 15.24 -22.46
C VAL A 146 13.48 15.32 -23.90
N ARG A 147 13.83 14.30 -24.72
CA ARG A 147 13.28 14.17 -26.08
C ARG A 147 11.93 13.46 -26.00
N ILE A 148 10.87 14.08 -26.51
CA ILE A 148 9.52 13.51 -26.45
C ILE A 148 9.02 13.28 -27.87
N GLU A 149 8.60 12.06 -28.16
CA GLU A 149 7.95 11.65 -29.41
C GLU A 149 6.52 11.23 -29.10
N ALA A 150 5.54 11.72 -29.86
CA ALA A 150 4.12 11.48 -29.61
C ALA A 150 3.44 10.83 -30.82
N HIS A 151 2.62 9.82 -30.55
CA HIS A 151 1.87 9.06 -31.54
C HIS A 151 0.40 8.99 -31.15
N ASN A 152 -0.42 9.77 -31.85
CA ASN A 152 -1.86 9.86 -31.60
C ASN A 152 -2.65 8.83 -32.44
N TYR A 153 -2.58 7.54 -32.08
CA TYR A 153 -3.33 6.49 -32.76
C TYR A 153 -3.55 5.26 -31.89
N ASN A 154 -4.57 4.46 -32.23
CA ASN A 154 -4.85 3.21 -31.53
C ASN A 154 -3.92 2.10 -32.03
N ILE A 155 -3.08 1.56 -31.14
CA ILE A 155 -2.10 0.52 -31.46
C ILE A 155 -2.72 -0.85 -31.79
N THR A 156 -4.00 -1.08 -31.51
CA THR A 156 -4.66 -2.38 -31.73
C THR A 156 -5.18 -2.57 -33.15
N THR A 157 -5.16 -1.54 -34.00
CA THR A 157 -5.56 -1.69 -35.41
C THR A 157 -4.41 -2.26 -36.22
N VAL A 158 -4.72 -3.06 -37.24
CA VAL A 158 -3.72 -3.78 -38.05
C VAL A 158 -2.67 -2.81 -38.61
N ASP A 159 -3.11 -1.72 -39.26
CA ASP A 159 -2.20 -0.74 -39.88
C ASP A 159 -1.28 -0.04 -38.87
N ASN A 160 -1.77 0.19 -37.64
CA ASN A 160 -1.02 0.90 -36.61
C ASN A 160 -0.13 -0.02 -35.78
N PHE A 161 -0.46 -1.32 -35.70
CA PHE A 161 0.31 -2.28 -34.93
C PHE A 161 1.72 -2.46 -35.50
N GLU A 162 1.86 -2.58 -36.82
CA GLU A 162 3.17 -2.63 -37.50
C GLU A 162 3.99 -1.37 -37.23
N ARG A 163 3.36 -0.19 -37.37
CA ARG A 163 4.00 1.09 -37.04
C ARG A 163 4.45 1.15 -35.58
N PHE A 164 3.64 0.62 -34.67
CA PHE A 164 3.98 0.52 -33.26
C PHE A 164 5.19 -0.39 -33.03
N LEU A 165 5.21 -1.60 -33.62
CA LEU A 165 6.35 -2.53 -33.55
C LEU A 165 7.67 -1.90 -34.00
N ASP A 166 7.65 -1.20 -35.12
CA ASP A 166 8.82 -0.52 -35.67
C ASP A 166 9.30 0.63 -34.79
N THR A 167 8.38 1.31 -34.11
CA THR A 167 8.70 2.40 -33.20
C THR A 167 9.29 1.88 -31.90
N ILE A 168 8.65 0.88 -31.27
CA ILE A 168 9.13 0.33 -29.99
C ILE A 168 10.43 -0.44 -30.13
N SER A 169 10.72 -1.03 -31.30
CA SER A 169 12.00 -1.72 -31.53
C SER A 169 13.20 -0.78 -31.45
N LYS A 170 12.98 0.54 -31.58
CA LYS A 170 13.99 1.58 -31.40
C LYS A 170 14.12 2.04 -29.94
N SER A 171 13.19 1.68 -29.06
CA SER A 171 13.17 2.02 -27.64
C SER A 171 13.31 0.75 -26.80
N GLY A 172 14.41 0.60 -26.06
CA GLY A 172 14.70 -0.66 -25.36
C GLY A 172 13.71 -1.10 -24.27
N HIS A 173 12.72 -0.28 -23.88
CA HIS A 173 11.72 -0.61 -22.84
C HIS A 173 10.35 0.01 -23.14
N VAL A 174 9.29 -0.70 -22.77
CA VAL A 174 7.88 -0.28 -22.91
C VAL A 174 7.19 -0.34 -21.53
N ASP A 175 6.32 0.62 -21.24
CA ASP A 175 5.38 0.63 -20.11
C ASP A 175 3.99 0.90 -20.67
N GLY A 176 2.96 0.17 -20.24
CA GLY A 176 1.63 0.38 -20.80
C GLY A 176 0.47 -0.30 -20.11
N GLN A 177 -0.70 0.33 -20.20
CA GLN A 177 -1.91 -0.06 -19.45
C GLN A 177 -3.16 -0.26 -20.32
N PRO A 178 -3.41 0.50 -21.41
CA PRO A 178 -4.42 0.11 -22.41
C PRO A 178 -3.81 -0.87 -23.43
N ALA A 179 -4.62 -1.80 -23.94
CA ALA A 179 -4.23 -2.76 -24.98
C ALA A 179 -3.12 -3.77 -24.57
N ARG A 180 -3.19 -4.26 -23.32
CA ARG A 180 -2.22 -5.21 -22.73
C ARG A 180 -1.89 -6.41 -23.62
N MET A 181 -2.88 -7.01 -24.28
CA MET A 181 -2.66 -8.17 -25.17
C MET A 181 -1.84 -7.79 -26.41
N ALA A 182 -2.07 -6.62 -27.01
CA ALA A 182 -1.31 -6.15 -28.16
C ALA A 182 0.14 -5.82 -27.76
N ILE A 183 0.33 -5.14 -26.62
CA ILE A 183 1.66 -4.85 -26.06
C ILE A 183 2.39 -6.16 -25.74
N ASN A 184 1.71 -7.12 -25.12
CA ASN A 184 2.27 -8.42 -24.78
C ASN A 184 2.75 -9.17 -26.02
N ALA A 185 1.93 -9.25 -27.07
CA ALA A 185 2.29 -9.88 -28.33
C ALA A 185 3.52 -9.21 -28.97
N ALA A 186 3.51 -7.87 -29.03
CA ALA A 186 4.61 -7.08 -29.56
C ALA A 186 5.93 -7.27 -28.80
N CYS A 187 5.87 -7.25 -27.48
CA CYS A 187 7.05 -7.41 -26.63
C CYS A 187 7.58 -8.84 -26.64
N ASN A 188 6.71 -9.85 -26.70
CA ASN A 188 7.13 -11.24 -26.87
C ASN A 188 7.80 -11.45 -28.23
N GLU A 189 7.26 -10.88 -29.32
CA GLU A 189 7.84 -10.96 -30.66
C GLU A 189 9.21 -10.29 -30.76
N ARG A 190 9.36 -9.09 -30.19
CA ARG A 190 10.60 -8.29 -30.26
C ARG A 190 11.59 -8.55 -29.11
N ASN A 191 11.24 -9.44 -28.17
CA ASN A 191 12.02 -9.74 -26.96
C ASN A 191 12.32 -8.48 -26.11
N LEU A 192 11.32 -7.61 -25.99
CA LEU A 192 11.43 -6.36 -25.23
C LEU A 192 10.92 -6.57 -23.81
N ASN A 193 11.70 -6.08 -22.84
CA ASN A 193 11.27 -6.03 -21.45
C ASN A 193 10.24 -4.91 -21.29
N TRP A 194 9.18 -5.17 -20.53
CA TRP A 194 8.15 -4.17 -20.32
C TRP A 194 7.52 -4.25 -18.94
N PHE A 195 6.92 -3.14 -18.51
CA PHE A 195 6.11 -3.08 -17.31
C PHE A 195 4.64 -3.00 -17.69
N GLU A 196 3.83 -3.78 -16.98
CA GLU A 196 2.38 -3.62 -16.95
C GLU A 196 2.02 -2.95 -15.63
N SER A 197 0.99 -2.10 -15.66
CA SER A 197 0.39 -1.56 -14.45
C SER A 197 -1.14 -1.64 -14.50
N GLY A 198 -1.77 -1.79 -13.34
CA GLY A 198 -3.22 -1.94 -13.18
C GLY A 198 -3.76 -1.10 -12.02
N VAL A 199 -4.94 -0.51 -12.17
CA VAL A 199 -5.76 0.03 -11.07
C VAL A 199 -7.16 -0.55 -11.19
N SER A 200 -7.74 -0.99 -10.08
CA SER A 200 -9.09 -1.58 -10.06
C SER A 200 -10.18 -0.54 -10.29
N GLU A 201 -11.34 -1.00 -10.79
CA GLU A 201 -12.49 -0.12 -11.09
C GLU A 201 -13.06 0.61 -9.88
N ASN A 202 -12.86 0.07 -8.67
CA ASN A 202 -13.24 0.70 -7.41
C ASN A 202 -12.13 1.58 -6.81
N ALA A 203 -11.01 1.75 -7.51
CA ALA A 203 -9.84 2.56 -7.14
C ALA A 203 -9.13 2.20 -5.82
N VAL A 204 -9.47 1.09 -5.16
CA VAL A 204 -8.85 0.70 -3.87
C VAL A 204 -7.77 -0.38 -4.00
N SER A 205 -7.40 -0.76 -5.22
CA SER A 205 -6.26 -1.63 -5.45
C SER A 205 -5.54 -1.29 -6.74
N GLY A 206 -4.26 -1.65 -6.80
CA GLY A 206 -3.44 -1.53 -7.98
C GLY A 206 -2.33 -2.57 -7.99
N HIS A 207 -1.63 -2.68 -9.11
CA HIS A 207 -0.43 -3.51 -9.20
C HIS A 207 0.50 -3.00 -10.30
N ILE A 208 1.74 -3.47 -10.23
CA ILE A 208 2.69 -3.43 -11.32
C ILE A 208 3.27 -4.83 -11.53
N GLN A 209 3.63 -5.15 -12.77
CA GLN A 209 4.30 -6.39 -13.13
C GLN A 209 5.41 -6.12 -14.14
N PHE A 210 6.62 -6.57 -13.82
CA PHE A 210 7.74 -6.55 -14.75
C PHE A 210 7.80 -7.86 -15.55
N ILE A 211 7.76 -7.72 -16.87
CA ILE A 211 7.69 -8.83 -17.80
C ILE A 211 8.98 -8.88 -18.60
N ARG A 212 9.74 -9.95 -18.37
CA ARG A 212 10.94 -10.34 -19.12
C ARG A 212 10.58 -11.57 -19.95
N PRO A 213 10.32 -11.41 -21.27
CA PRO A 213 9.90 -12.53 -22.12
C PRO A 213 10.81 -13.75 -21.97
N GLY A 214 10.22 -14.88 -21.54
CA GLY A 214 10.92 -16.15 -21.33
C GLY A 214 11.44 -16.42 -19.91
N ASP A 215 11.62 -15.39 -19.07
CA ASP A 215 12.09 -15.51 -17.68
C ASP A 215 10.95 -15.37 -16.64
N THR A 216 10.08 -14.38 -16.84
CA THR A 216 8.88 -14.14 -16.03
C THR A 216 7.60 -14.33 -16.86
N ALA A 217 6.48 -14.53 -16.19
CA ALA A 217 5.18 -14.70 -16.84
C ALA A 217 4.85 -13.50 -17.74
N CYS A 218 4.57 -13.77 -19.02
CA CYS A 218 3.94 -12.78 -19.89
C CYS A 218 2.45 -12.64 -19.52
N PHE A 219 1.77 -11.62 -20.04
CA PHE A 219 0.37 -11.36 -19.70
C PHE A 219 -0.55 -12.52 -20.14
N ALA A 220 -0.21 -13.21 -21.24
CA ALA A 220 -0.93 -14.39 -21.73
C ALA A 220 -0.59 -15.69 -20.97
N CYS A 221 0.36 -15.70 -20.04
CA CYS A 221 0.63 -16.89 -19.22
C CYS A 221 -0.46 -17.14 -18.17
N ALA A 222 -1.07 -16.06 -17.65
CA ALA A 222 -2.13 -16.09 -16.66
C ALA A 222 -3.21 -15.04 -17.03
N PRO A 223 -3.95 -15.26 -18.13
CA PRO A 223 -4.92 -14.29 -18.61
C PRO A 223 -6.08 -14.14 -17.62
N PRO A 224 -6.67 -12.93 -17.50
CA PRO A 224 -7.90 -12.75 -16.74
C PRO A 224 -9.05 -13.53 -17.39
N LEU A 225 -10.07 -13.89 -16.60
CA LEU A 225 -11.19 -14.72 -17.03
C LEU A 225 -11.84 -14.25 -18.33
N VAL A 226 -12.04 -12.94 -18.48
CA VAL A 226 -12.66 -12.35 -19.69
C VAL A 226 -11.85 -12.61 -20.96
N VAL A 227 -10.53 -12.64 -20.86
CA VAL A 227 -9.64 -12.96 -21.99
C VAL A 227 -9.62 -14.46 -22.24
N ALA A 228 -9.53 -15.28 -21.17
CA ALA A 228 -9.51 -16.74 -21.29
C ALA A 228 -10.79 -17.30 -21.93
N GLU A 229 -11.94 -16.72 -21.60
CA GLU A 229 -13.26 -17.11 -22.12
C GLU A 229 -13.63 -16.39 -23.43
N ASN A 230 -12.73 -15.56 -23.99
CA ASN A 230 -12.98 -14.75 -25.20
C ASN A 230 -14.25 -13.89 -25.11
N ILE A 231 -14.54 -13.36 -23.92
CA ILE A 231 -15.67 -12.45 -23.70
C ILE A 231 -15.26 -11.05 -24.17
N ASP A 232 -16.07 -10.42 -25.03
CA ASP A 232 -15.83 -9.05 -25.46
C ASP A 232 -16.02 -8.09 -24.27
N GLU A 233 -14.94 -7.42 -23.86
CA GLU A 233 -14.93 -6.44 -22.76
C GLU A 233 -15.96 -5.32 -22.96
N ARG A 234 -16.33 -5.00 -24.21
CA ARG A 234 -17.36 -3.99 -24.51
C ARG A 234 -18.73 -4.39 -23.98
N THR A 235 -19.00 -5.69 -23.85
CA THR A 235 -20.27 -6.20 -23.31
C THR A 235 -20.39 -6.02 -21.79
N LEU A 236 -19.27 -5.84 -21.09
CA LEU A 236 -19.22 -5.63 -19.64
C LEU A 236 -19.37 -4.15 -19.27
N LYS A 237 -18.98 -3.24 -20.16
CA LYS A 237 -19.12 -1.79 -19.95
C LYS A 237 -20.57 -1.36 -20.17
N ARG A 238 -21.22 -0.92 -19.09
CA ARG A 238 -22.56 -0.31 -19.16
C ARG A 238 -22.44 1.17 -19.50
N GLU A 239 -23.21 1.63 -20.47
CA GLU A 239 -23.28 3.06 -20.79
C GLU A 239 -23.73 3.87 -19.56
N GLY A 240 -23.07 5.02 -19.34
CA GLY A 240 -23.33 5.89 -18.19
C GLY A 240 -22.69 5.45 -16.86
N VAL A 241 -21.98 4.32 -16.82
CA VAL A 241 -21.21 3.88 -15.64
C VAL A 241 -19.72 4.11 -15.89
N CYS A 242 -19.07 4.86 -15.00
CA CYS A 242 -17.63 5.07 -15.04
C CYS A 242 -16.93 4.31 -13.90
N ALA A 243 -15.72 3.83 -14.18
CA ALA A 243 -14.85 3.31 -13.13
C ALA A 243 -14.48 4.45 -12.17
N ALA A 244 -14.57 4.18 -10.87
CA ALA A 244 -14.02 5.09 -9.88
C ALA A 244 -12.51 5.22 -10.12
N SER A 245 -12.00 6.43 -9.97
CA SER A 245 -10.56 6.67 -10.06
C SER A 245 -10.15 7.62 -8.95
N LEU A 246 -9.09 7.23 -8.23
CA LEU A 246 -8.53 7.98 -7.13
C LEU A 246 -7.09 8.38 -7.50
N PRO A 247 -6.74 9.67 -7.46
CA PRO A 247 -5.42 10.14 -7.85
C PRO A 247 -4.31 9.60 -6.95
N THR A 248 -4.62 9.27 -5.69
CA THR A 248 -3.68 8.67 -4.75
C THR A 248 -3.24 7.27 -5.18
N THR A 249 -4.18 6.39 -5.50
CA THR A 249 -3.89 5.03 -5.99
C THR A 249 -3.09 5.07 -7.29
N MET A 250 -3.45 5.97 -8.20
CA MET A 250 -2.72 6.16 -9.46
C MET A 250 -1.29 6.64 -9.23
N GLY A 251 -1.08 7.61 -8.33
CA GLY A 251 0.26 8.11 -8.00
C GLY A 251 1.12 7.06 -7.30
N ILE A 252 0.54 6.27 -6.39
CA ILE A 252 1.23 5.16 -5.72
C ILE A 252 1.65 4.11 -6.76
N THR A 253 0.74 3.69 -7.64
CA THR A 253 1.04 2.70 -8.69
C THR A 253 2.11 3.22 -9.66
N ALA A 254 2.03 4.48 -10.09
CA ALA A 254 3.04 5.10 -10.97
C ALA A 254 4.43 5.16 -10.31
N GLY A 255 4.50 5.31 -8.99
CA GLY A 255 5.77 5.39 -8.26
C GLY A 255 6.52 4.06 -8.08
N PHE A 256 5.88 2.91 -8.32
CA PHE A 256 6.38 1.61 -7.83
C PHE A 256 7.32 0.81 -8.75
N LEU A 257 7.76 1.32 -9.89
CA LEU A 257 8.42 0.59 -11.00
C LEU A 257 9.79 -0.08 -10.72
N VAL A 258 9.89 -1.03 -9.77
CA VAL A 258 11.17 -1.69 -9.40
C VAL A 258 11.04 -3.20 -9.09
N SER A 259 9.85 -3.80 -9.06
CA SER A 259 9.65 -5.21 -8.64
C SER A 259 9.08 -6.11 -9.75
N ASP A 260 9.37 -7.42 -9.70
CA ASP A 260 8.83 -8.43 -10.63
C ASP A 260 7.29 -8.43 -10.64
N TYR A 261 6.68 -8.47 -9.46
CA TYR A 261 5.28 -8.09 -9.25
C TYR A 261 5.17 -7.39 -7.90
N LEU A 262 4.38 -6.33 -7.84
CA LEU A 262 4.03 -5.65 -6.61
C LEU A 262 2.56 -5.24 -6.66
N GLY A 263 1.76 -5.81 -5.78
CA GLY A 263 0.37 -5.40 -5.57
C GLY A 263 0.27 -4.28 -4.54
N TYR A 264 -0.84 -3.56 -4.58
CA TYR A 264 -1.24 -2.56 -3.60
C TYR A 264 -2.72 -2.74 -3.28
N ASN A 265 -3.03 -2.92 -2.00
CA ASN A 265 -4.39 -2.88 -1.47
C ASN A 265 -4.52 -1.70 -0.51
N ALA A 266 -5.31 -0.69 -0.91
CA ALA A 266 -5.50 0.55 -0.16
C ALA A 266 -6.37 0.40 1.09
N LEU A 267 -7.15 -0.69 1.21
CA LEU A 267 -8.04 -0.89 2.37
C LEU A 267 -7.29 -1.42 3.59
N SER A 268 -6.17 -2.12 3.37
CA SER A 268 -5.37 -2.77 4.41
C SER A 268 -3.91 -2.35 4.41
N ASP A 269 -3.53 -1.36 3.59
CA ASP A 269 -2.16 -0.93 3.34
C ASP A 269 -1.19 -2.11 3.10
N PHE A 270 -1.68 -3.09 2.31
CA PHE A 270 -0.97 -4.33 2.06
C PHE A 270 -0.30 -4.31 0.69
N PHE A 271 1.00 -4.66 0.66
CA PHE A 271 1.86 -4.61 -0.53
C PHE A 271 2.46 -5.98 -0.85
N PRO A 272 1.68 -6.93 -1.41
CA PRO A 272 2.18 -8.26 -1.70
C PRO A 272 3.21 -8.23 -2.83
N LYS A 273 4.32 -8.94 -2.62
CA LYS A 273 5.35 -9.21 -3.64
C LYS A 273 5.25 -10.66 -4.08
N MET A 274 5.37 -10.89 -5.38
CA MET A 274 5.45 -12.24 -5.94
C MET A 274 6.35 -12.22 -7.18
N THR A 275 6.76 -13.41 -7.62
CA THR A 275 7.41 -13.61 -8.91
C THR A 275 6.57 -14.62 -9.67
N LEU A 276 6.00 -14.19 -10.80
CA LEU A 276 5.20 -15.05 -11.66
C LEU A 276 6.11 -15.72 -12.70
N LYS A 277 6.05 -17.05 -12.79
CA LYS A 277 6.84 -17.83 -13.75
C LYS A 277 6.08 -18.06 -15.06
N PRO A 278 6.80 -18.15 -16.20
CA PRO A 278 6.17 -18.42 -17.49
C PRO A 278 5.37 -19.73 -17.47
N ASN A 279 4.23 -19.73 -18.14
CA ASN A 279 3.46 -20.94 -18.40
C ASN A 279 4.12 -21.72 -19.56
N PRO A 280 4.57 -22.98 -19.36
CA PRO A 280 5.15 -23.80 -20.43
C PRO A 280 4.17 -24.14 -21.56
N GLN A 281 2.88 -23.89 -21.36
CA GLN A 281 1.78 -24.11 -22.30
C GLN A 281 1.06 -22.78 -22.62
N CYS A 282 1.77 -21.65 -22.58
CA CYS A 282 1.20 -20.35 -22.95
C CYS A 282 0.69 -20.36 -24.40
N ASP A 283 -0.48 -19.75 -24.63
CA ASP A 283 -1.12 -19.63 -25.95
C ASP A 283 -0.30 -18.78 -26.94
N ASP A 284 0.56 -17.90 -26.44
CA ASP A 284 1.44 -17.08 -27.26
C ASP A 284 2.69 -17.87 -27.69
N GLY A 285 2.75 -18.21 -28.99
CA GLY A 285 3.86 -18.95 -29.59
C GLY A 285 5.22 -18.25 -29.43
N HIS A 286 5.27 -16.91 -29.45
CA HIS A 286 6.51 -16.18 -29.21
C HIS A 286 6.97 -16.33 -27.76
N CYS A 287 6.04 -16.37 -26.79
CA CYS A 287 6.39 -16.63 -25.40
C CYS A 287 7.10 -17.98 -25.25
N LEU A 288 6.60 -19.04 -25.89
CA LEU A 288 7.22 -20.37 -25.88
C LEU A 288 8.62 -20.38 -26.51
N ILE A 289 8.81 -19.62 -27.60
CA ILE A 289 10.12 -19.44 -28.23
C ILE A 289 11.09 -18.74 -27.26
N ARG A 290 10.67 -17.63 -26.65
CA ARG A 290 11.49 -16.87 -25.68
C ARG A 290 11.85 -17.70 -24.44
N GLN A 291 10.95 -18.57 -23.96
CA GLN A 291 11.23 -19.50 -22.87
C GLN A 291 12.36 -20.49 -23.24
N LYS A 292 12.33 -21.05 -24.45
CA LYS A 292 13.39 -21.95 -24.94
C LYS A 292 14.72 -21.21 -25.08
N GLU A 293 14.70 -20.01 -25.65
CA GLU A 293 15.88 -19.14 -25.74
C GLU A 293 16.46 -18.86 -24.36
N PHE A 294 15.62 -18.53 -23.36
CA PHE A 294 16.06 -18.27 -21.99
C PHE A 294 16.68 -19.49 -21.33
N GLN A 295 16.08 -20.68 -21.49
CA GLN A 295 16.63 -21.94 -20.95
C GLN A 295 17.96 -22.33 -21.61
N ALA A 296 18.16 -21.99 -22.87
CA ALA A 296 19.39 -22.23 -23.60
C ALA A 296 20.52 -21.25 -23.21
N ARG A 297 20.22 -20.14 -22.51
CA ARG A 297 21.25 -19.21 -22.06
C ARG A 297 22.14 -19.89 -21.02
N PRO A 298 23.47 -19.71 -21.10
CA PRO A 298 24.36 -20.19 -20.05
C PRO A 298 23.94 -19.53 -18.73
N LYS A 299 23.76 -20.34 -17.69
CA LYS A 299 23.44 -19.80 -16.36
C LYS A 299 24.56 -18.82 -15.98
N PRO A 300 24.22 -17.58 -15.57
CA PRO A 300 25.24 -16.63 -15.16
C PRO A 300 26.10 -17.28 -14.08
N VAL A 301 27.42 -17.28 -14.31
CA VAL A 301 28.38 -17.67 -13.29
C VAL A 301 28.12 -16.71 -12.13
N VAL A 302 27.68 -17.25 -10.99
CA VAL A 302 27.57 -16.47 -9.76
C VAL A 302 28.99 -16.07 -9.39
N ILE A 303 29.43 -14.90 -9.88
CA ILE A 303 30.56 -14.21 -9.31
C ILE A 303 30.08 -13.91 -7.89
N LYS A 304 30.55 -14.70 -6.92
CA LYS A 304 30.50 -14.29 -5.53
C LYS A 304 31.28 -12.99 -5.49
N GLU A 305 30.59 -11.85 -5.56
CA GLU A 305 31.15 -10.62 -5.04
C GLU A 305 31.65 -10.98 -3.65
N GLU A 306 32.94 -10.73 -3.39
CA GLU A 306 33.47 -10.82 -2.04
C GLU A 306 32.52 -9.99 -1.18
N VAL A 307 31.81 -10.66 -0.28
CA VAL A 307 31.07 -10.02 0.78
C VAL A 307 32.15 -9.37 1.64
N VAL A 308 32.52 -8.14 1.30
CA VAL A 308 33.20 -7.23 2.21
C VAL A 308 32.33 -7.24 3.45
N SER A 309 32.87 -7.71 4.57
CA SER A 309 32.09 -7.83 5.80
C SER A 309 31.48 -6.48 6.12
N GLU A 310 30.16 -6.35 5.95
CA GLU A 310 29.36 -5.20 6.37
C GLU A 310 29.22 -5.18 7.89
N GLU A 311 30.31 -5.43 8.62
CA GLU A 311 30.32 -5.13 10.04
C GLU A 311 30.29 -3.61 10.17
N PRO A 312 29.33 -3.03 10.92
CA PRO A 312 29.29 -1.60 11.14
C PRO A 312 30.58 -1.17 11.83
N LEU A 313 31.49 -0.55 11.09
CA LEU A 313 32.68 0.06 11.66
C LEU A 313 32.22 1.30 12.44
N HIS A 314 32.08 1.15 13.76
CA HIS A 314 31.79 2.27 14.64
C HIS A 314 33.01 3.19 14.68
N ALA A 315 32.88 4.41 14.14
CA ALA A 315 33.96 5.42 14.15
C ALA A 315 34.49 5.71 15.57
N THR A 316 33.63 5.55 16.57
CA THR A 316 33.95 5.63 17.99
C THR A 316 33.14 4.60 18.77
N ASN A 317 33.77 3.92 19.72
CA ASN A 317 33.09 3.03 20.67
C ASN A 317 33.56 3.34 22.10
N GLU A 318 33.40 4.59 22.53
CA GLU A 318 33.88 5.09 23.82
C GLU A 318 33.29 4.33 25.02
N TRP A 319 32.13 3.71 24.83
CA TRP A 319 31.37 3.00 25.86
C TRP A 319 31.61 1.49 25.87
N GLY A 320 32.52 0.98 25.02
CA GLY A 320 32.83 -0.45 24.95
C GLY A 320 31.60 -1.31 24.63
N ILE A 321 30.70 -0.79 23.80
CA ILE A 321 29.47 -1.48 23.41
C ILE A 321 29.87 -2.61 22.45
N GLU A 322 29.58 -3.85 22.84
CA GLU A 322 29.89 -5.04 22.06
C GLU A 322 28.62 -5.59 21.38
N LEU A 323 28.75 -5.98 20.12
CA LEU A 323 27.70 -6.70 19.41
C LEU A 323 27.73 -8.16 19.90
N VAL A 324 26.80 -8.54 20.76
CA VAL A 324 26.68 -9.93 21.21
C VAL A 324 26.00 -10.75 20.11
N PRO A 325 26.66 -11.79 19.56
CA PRO A 325 26.03 -12.70 18.60
C PRO A 325 24.77 -13.34 19.21
N ALA A 326 23.70 -13.43 18.43
CA ALA A 326 22.42 -14.01 18.87
C ALA A 326 22.52 -15.45 19.43
N ASP A 327 23.59 -16.18 19.08
CA ASP A 327 23.87 -17.55 19.52
C ASP A 327 24.87 -17.65 20.69
N SER A 328 25.25 -16.52 21.31
CA SER A 328 26.13 -16.54 22.49
C SER A 328 25.32 -17.00 23.69
N PRO A 329 25.71 -18.10 24.38
CA PRO A 329 24.93 -18.57 25.52
C PRO A 329 25.01 -17.52 26.63
N PRO A 330 23.87 -17.05 27.18
CA PRO A 330 23.91 -16.26 28.40
C PRO A 330 24.57 -17.12 29.48
N SER A 331 25.49 -16.51 30.23
CA SER A 331 26.01 -17.09 31.47
C SER A 331 24.84 -17.60 32.30
N GLN A 332 24.75 -18.93 32.45
CA GLN A 332 23.62 -19.62 33.06
C GLN A 332 23.43 -19.21 34.53
N PRO A 333 22.17 -19.19 35.00
CA PRO A 333 21.59 -20.43 35.54
C PRO A 333 20.38 -20.92 34.73
N GLN A 334 20.35 -22.23 34.45
CA GLN A 334 19.24 -22.97 33.82
C GLN A 334 18.05 -23.21 34.79
N PRO A 335 16.97 -23.88 34.35
CA PRO A 335 16.11 -23.62 33.20
C PRO A 335 14.63 -23.51 33.63
N ALA A 336 13.81 -22.74 32.91
CA ALA A 336 12.35 -22.85 32.99
C ALA A 336 11.76 -23.03 31.58
N LYS A 337 10.77 -23.92 31.50
CA LYS A 337 10.22 -24.57 30.31
C LYS A 337 9.85 -23.62 29.17
N SER A 338 10.04 -24.12 27.96
CA SER A 338 9.52 -23.58 26.70
C SER A 338 8.01 -23.33 26.78
N SER A 339 7.60 -22.07 26.94
CA SER A 339 6.31 -21.57 26.47
C SER A 339 6.50 -21.00 25.05
N GLU A 340 5.52 -21.28 24.21
CA GLU A 340 5.42 -20.80 22.84
C GLU A 340 5.57 -19.26 22.82
N LEU A 341 6.60 -18.74 22.14
CA LEU A 341 6.91 -17.31 22.15
C LEU A 341 5.80 -16.53 21.42
N VAL A 342 5.00 -15.78 22.16
CA VAL A 342 3.92 -14.95 21.60
C VAL A 342 4.52 -13.70 20.96
N LYS A 343 4.62 -13.71 19.63
CA LYS A 343 5.08 -12.56 18.83
C LYS A 343 3.89 -11.69 18.43
N VAL A 344 3.96 -10.41 18.76
CA VAL A 344 2.89 -9.43 18.56
C VAL A 344 3.37 -8.31 17.65
N ASN A 345 2.49 -7.81 16.78
CA ASN A 345 2.79 -6.61 16.02
C ASN A 345 2.75 -5.38 16.95
N LYS A 346 3.92 -4.79 17.24
CA LYS A 346 4.06 -3.64 18.15
C LYS A 346 3.25 -2.39 17.76
N TRP A 347 2.82 -2.30 16.51
CA TRP A 347 2.05 -1.17 15.99
C TRP A 347 0.53 -1.35 16.13
N ASP A 348 0.07 -2.56 16.48
CA ASP A 348 -1.31 -2.84 16.83
C ASP A 348 -1.48 -2.76 18.35
N GLY A 349 -1.91 -1.57 18.82
CA GLY A 349 -2.16 -1.36 20.25
C GLY A 349 -3.18 -2.33 20.84
N SER A 350 -4.20 -2.76 20.08
CA SER A 350 -5.17 -3.73 20.61
C SER A 350 -4.50 -5.09 20.82
N ALA A 351 -3.70 -5.54 19.84
CA ALA A 351 -2.98 -6.81 19.94
C ALA A 351 -1.95 -6.78 21.08
N VAL A 352 -1.21 -5.68 21.24
CA VAL A 352 -0.26 -5.48 22.35
C VAL A 352 -0.97 -5.56 23.70
N LYS A 353 -2.11 -4.86 23.86
CA LYS A 353 -2.91 -4.91 25.09
C LYS A 353 -3.36 -6.33 25.40
N HIS A 354 -3.93 -7.04 24.42
CA HIS A 354 -4.45 -8.40 24.62
C HIS A 354 -3.35 -9.41 24.97
N ALA A 355 -2.18 -9.30 24.35
CA ALA A 355 -1.06 -10.18 24.66
C ALA A 355 -0.51 -9.95 26.08
N LEU A 356 -0.44 -8.68 26.53
CA LEU A 356 -0.08 -8.37 27.91
C LEU A 356 -1.14 -8.85 28.90
N ASP A 357 -2.42 -8.68 28.60
CA ASP A 357 -3.52 -9.19 29.43
C ASP A 357 -3.45 -10.71 29.59
N ASP A 358 -3.13 -11.44 28.52
CA ASP A 358 -3.00 -12.90 28.55
C ASP A 358 -1.76 -13.36 29.34
N ALA A 359 -0.63 -12.67 29.20
CA ALA A 359 0.57 -12.92 29.99
C ALA A 359 0.32 -12.64 31.50
N VAL A 360 -0.37 -11.53 31.83
CA VAL A 360 -0.77 -11.21 33.20
C VAL A 360 -1.70 -12.27 33.76
N LYS A 361 -2.69 -12.71 32.99
CA LYS A 361 -3.62 -13.77 33.39
C LYS A 361 -2.90 -15.09 33.66
N THR A 362 -1.99 -15.47 32.77
CA THR A 362 -1.18 -16.69 32.88
C THR A 362 -0.29 -16.65 34.11
N CYS A 363 0.39 -15.53 34.38
CA CYS A 363 1.20 -15.36 35.60
C CYS A 363 0.34 -15.34 36.87
N LEU A 364 -0.83 -14.70 36.82
CA LEU A 364 -1.70 -14.57 38.00
C LEU A 364 -2.30 -15.92 38.40
N LEU A 365 -2.79 -16.71 37.43
CA LEU A 365 -3.48 -17.98 37.67
C LEU A 365 -2.53 -19.20 37.67
N GLY A 366 -1.50 -19.20 36.82
CA GLY A 366 -0.55 -20.31 36.67
C GLY A 366 0.35 -20.48 37.88
N ASP A 367 0.84 -19.39 38.46
CA ASP A 367 1.75 -19.44 39.62
C ASP A 367 1.01 -19.62 40.96
N ARG A 368 -0.33 -19.62 40.96
CA ARG A 368 -1.16 -19.57 42.19
C ARG A 368 -2.33 -20.55 42.15
N PRO A 369 -2.14 -21.81 42.56
CA PRO A 369 -3.20 -22.81 42.54
C PRO A 369 -4.38 -22.51 43.48
N GLN A 370 -4.22 -21.60 44.45
CA GLN A 370 -5.31 -21.14 45.33
C GLN A 370 -6.32 -20.21 44.63
N LEU A 371 -6.02 -19.68 43.45
CA LEU A 371 -6.91 -18.82 42.66
C LEU A 371 -7.61 -19.65 41.60
N LYS A 372 -8.94 -19.81 41.74
CA LYS A 372 -9.76 -20.47 40.72
C LYS A 372 -10.44 -19.43 39.84
N GLU A 373 -10.24 -19.51 38.54
CA GLU A 373 -10.87 -18.60 37.58
C GLU A 373 -12.40 -18.71 37.62
N GLN A 374 -13.07 -17.56 37.57
CA GLN A 374 -14.52 -17.46 37.54
C GLN A 374 -14.98 -16.85 36.22
N PHE A 375 -15.61 -17.67 35.37
CA PHE A 375 -16.06 -17.28 34.02
C PHE A 375 -17.38 -16.50 33.98
N GLY A 376 -17.91 -16.05 35.12
CA GLY A 376 -19.26 -15.44 35.20
C GLY A 376 -19.44 -14.20 34.32
N LEU A 377 -18.39 -13.37 34.18
CA LEU A 377 -18.41 -12.20 33.30
C LEU A 377 -18.46 -12.62 31.82
N VAL A 378 -17.56 -13.53 31.43
CA VAL A 378 -17.43 -14.03 30.05
C VAL A 378 -18.69 -14.78 29.60
N ASN A 379 -19.28 -15.60 30.48
CA ASN A 379 -20.52 -16.33 30.21
C ASN A 379 -21.71 -15.40 29.95
N THR A 380 -21.76 -14.24 30.63
CA THR A 380 -22.83 -13.25 30.42
C THR A 380 -22.74 -12.61 29.03
N ARG A 381 -21.52 -12.25 28.59
CA ARG A 381 -21.26 -11.74 27.25
C ARG A 381 -21.59 -12.78 26.18
N LEU A 382 -21.17 -14.03 26.38
CA LEU A 382 -21.46 -15.13 25.46
C LEU A 382 -22.96 -15.37 25.32
N ALA A 383 -23.72 -15.33 26.42
CA ALA A 383 -25.17 -15.48 26.41
C ALA A 383 -25.88 -14.36 25.62
N LEU A 384 -25.44 -13.10 25.77
CA LEU A 384 -25.99 -11.97 25.00
C LEU A 384 -25.69 -12.09 23.50
N CYS A 385 -24.49 -12.51 23.13
CA CYS A 385 -24.13 -12.76 21.73
C CYS A 385 -24.93 -13.93 21.14
N ALA A 386 -25.07 -15.02 21.89
CA ALA A 386 -25.86 -16.18 21.47
C ALA A 386 -27.34 -15.82 21.24
N LEU A 387 -27.90 -14.96 22.09
CA LEU A 387 -29.26 -14.43 21.91
C LEU A 387 -29.39 -13.62 20.62
N ALA A 388 -28.43 -12.73 20.33
CA ALA A 388 -28.45 -11.92 19.11
C ALA A 388 -28.37 -12.78 17.83
N VAL A 389 -27.48 -13.77 17.82
CA VAL A 389 -27.35 -14.72 16.71
C VAL A 389 -28.62 -15.57 16.58
N GLY A 390 -29.21 -16.01 17.69
CA GLY A 390 -30.47 -16.77 17.69
C GLY A 390 -31.62 -16.00 17.05
N VAL A 391 -31.77 -14.70 17.34
CA VAL A 391 -32.78 -13.84 16.71
C VAL A 391 -32.56 -13.72 15.20
N ALA A 392 -31.31 -13.58 14.75
CA ALA A 392 -30.97 -13.51 13.33
C ALA A 392 -31.26 -14.82 12.60
N ILE A 393 -30.88 -15.97 13.18
CA ILE A 393 -31.15 -17.30 12.62
C ILE A 393 -32.67 -17.52 12.48
N MET A 394 -33.45 -17.16 13.50
CA MET A 394 -34.91 -17.27 13.47
C MET A 394 -35.53 -16.39 12.37
N ALA A 395 -35.01 -15.17 12.17
CA ALA A 395 -35.47 -14.29 11.11
C ALA A 395 -35.16 -14.84 9.71
N HIS A 396 -33.98 -15.42 9.51
CA HIS A 396 -33.61 -16.06 8.23
C HIS A 396 -34.41 -17.35 7.97
N ALA A 397 -34.67 -18.16 9.00
CA ALA A 397 -35.52 -19.35 8.88
C ALA A 397 -36.97 -18.97 8.51
N TRP A 398 -37.47 -17.86 9.06
CA TRP A 398 -38.78 -17.33 8.69
C TRP A 398 -38.81 -16.80 7.25
N ASP A 399 -37.78 -16.07 6.82
CA ASP A 399 -37.67 -15.57 5.44
C ASP A 399 -37.57 -16.71 4.41
N PHE A 400 -36.87 -17.80 4.76
CA PHE A 400 -36.78 -18.99 3.92
C PHE A 400 -38.14 -19.69 3.73
N THR A 401 -38.96 -19.74 4.78
CA THR A 401 -40.29 -20.39 4.72
C THR A 401 -41.39 -19.47 4.18
N HIS A 402 -41.25 -18.15 4.34
CA HIS A 402 -42.19 -17.13 3.88
C HIS A 402 -41.44 -15.99 3.18
N PRO A 403 -41.11 -16.15 1.88
CA PRO A 403 -40.31 -15.18 1.15
C PRO A 403 -40.94 -13.79 1.12
N PHE A 404 -40.09 -12.78 0.90
CA PHE A 404 -40.52 -11.40 0.74
C PHE A 404 -41.69 -11.27 -0.27
N PRO A 405 -42.78 -10.55 0.05
CA PRO A 405 -42.91 -9.47 1.04
C PRO A 405 -43.48 -9.85 2.42
N GLN A 406 -43.83 -11.11 2.66
CA GLN A 406 -44.50 -11.53 3.91
C GLN A 406 -43.54 -11.54 5.13
N SER A 407 -42.24 -11.75 4.91
CA SER A 407 -41.18 -11.72 5.94
C SER A 407 -40.77 -10.31 6.41
N ARG A 408 -41.24 -9.25 5.74
CA ARG A 408 -40.86 -7.85 6.00
C ARG A 408 -40.93 -7.43 7.49
N PRO A 409 -42.00 -7.70 8.26
CA PRO A 409 -42.06 -7.29 9.67
C PRO A 409 -41.05 -8.04 10.55
N VAL A 410 -40.74 -9.29 10.23
CA VAL A 410 -39.79 -10.14 10.99
C VAL A 410 -38.35 -9.68 10.75
N LEU A 411 -37.99 -9.36 9.50
CA LEU A 411 -36.68 -8.80 9.17
C LEU A 411 -36.47 -7.43 9.83
N LEU A 412 -37.49 -6.57 9.83
CA LEU A 412 -37.43 -5.27 10.50
C LEU A 412 -37.23 -5.41 12.02
N PHE A 413 -37.96 -6.33 12.65
CA PHE A 413 -37.79 -6.64 14.08
C PHE A 413 -36.37 -7.15 14.38
N SER A 414 -35.82 -8.03 13.54
CA SER A 414 -34.46 -8.55 13.69
C SER A 414 -33.41 -7.43 13.70
N VAL A 415 -33.51 -6.48 12.77
CA VAL A 415 -32.60 -5.32 12.72
C VAL A 415 -32.73 -4.45 13.98
N LEU A 416 -33.95 -4.16 14.43
CA LEU A 416 -34.16 -3.36 15.64
C LEU A 416 -33.66 -4.07 16.91
N ALA A 417 -33.91 -5.38 17.01
CA ALA A 417 -33.42 -6.21 18.12
C ALA A 417 -31.89 -6.28 18.15
N TYR A 418 -31.23 -6.33 16.99
CA TYR A 418 -29.77 -6.29 16.90
C TYR A 418 -29.20 -5.01 17.50
N PHE A 419 -29.72 -3.82 17.12
CA PHE A 419 -29.25 -2.56 17.68
C PHE A 419 -29.53 -2.43 19.18
N ALA A 420 -30.69 -2.92 19.65
CA ALA A 420 -31.01 -2.95 21.07
C ALA A 420 -30.04 -3.83 21.88
N LEU A 421 -29.76 -5.04 21.39
CA LEU A 421 -28.81 -5.98 22.02
C LEU A 421 -27.38 -5.44 21.97
N LEU A 422 -26.97 -4.78 20.89
CA LEU A 422 -25.67 -4.11 20.81
C LEU A 422 -25.55 -2.97 21.81
N GLY A 423 -26.63 -2.21 22.02
CA GLY A 423 -26.72 -1.18 23.06
C GLY A 423 -26.57 -1.77 24.47
N ILE A 424 -27.29 -2.87 24.77
CA ILE A 424 -27.18 -3.59 26.05
C ILE A 424 -25.76 -4.13 26.25
N LEU A 425 -25.15 -4.70 25.21
CA LEU A 425 -23.78 -5.21 25.26
C LEU A 425 -22.77 -4.07 25.52
N THR A 426 -22.96 -2.92 24.89
CA THR A 426 -22.12 -1.73 25.09
C THR A 426 -22.25 -1.20 26.53
N LEU A 427 -23.48 -1.14 27.06
CA LEU A 427 -23.74 -0.79 28.45
C LEU A 427 -23.12 -1.80 29.42
N HIS A 428 -23.24 -3.10 29.16
CA HIS A 428 -22.60 -4.15 29.96
C HIS A 428 -21.08 -3.99 29.98
N SER A 429 -20.46 -3.85 28.80
CA SER A 429 -19.01 -3.63 28.66
C SER A 429 -18.53 -2.37 29.41
N SER A 430 -19.32 -1.28 29.34
CA SER A 430 -18.93 0.01 29.91
C SER A 430 -19.13 0.09 31.43
N PHE A 431 -20.23 -0.48 31.96
CA PHE A 431 -20.58 -0.37 33.37
C PHE A 431 -20.14 -1.55 34.23
N ARG A 432 -20.17 -2.77 33.68
CA ARG A 432 -19.84 -4.01 34.40
C ARG A 432 -18.43 -4.50 34.15
N GLU A 433 -17.93 -4.44 32.91
CA GLU A 433 -16.63 -5.03 32.57
C GLU A 433 -15.46 -4.10 32.90
N LYS A 434 -15.54 -2.78 32.65
CA LYS A 434 -14.49 -1.79 33.01
C LYS A 434 -13.06 -2.23 32.66
N GLY A 435 -12.87 -2.97 31.57
CA GLY A 435 -11.57 -3.52 31.16
C GLY A 435 -11.06 -4.70 31.99
N THR A 436 -11.92 -5.34 32.78
CA THR A 436 -11.60 -6.54 33.58
C THR A 436 -11.50 -7.75 32.66
N PHE A 437 -10.31 -8.35 32.59
CA PHE A 437 -10.02 -9.49 31.70
C PHE A 437 -9.84 -10.81 32.47
N ALA A 438 -9.61 -10.76 33.79
CA ALA A 438 -9.54 -11.94 34.63
C ALA A 438 -10.22 -11.72 35.98
N VAL A 439 -11.02 -12.70 36.41
CA VAL A 439 -11.66 -12.74 37.73
C VAL A 439 -11.35 -14.09 38.36
N ALA A 440 -10.85 -14.09 39.59
CA ALA A 440 -10.46 -15.29 40.30
C ALA A 440 -10.96 -15.31 41.74
N LEU A 441 -11.42 -16.47 42.20
CA LEU A 441 -11.87 -16.69 43.57
C LEU A 441 -10.77 -17.39 44.37
N GLN A 442 -10.40 -16.80 45.49
CA GLN A 442 -9.56 -17.41 46.51
C GLN A 442 -10.42 -17.86 47.68
N LYS A 443 -10.43 -19.17 47.96
CA LYS A 443 -11.12 -19.76 49.12
C LYS A 443 -10.10 -20.17 50.18
N ASP A 444 -10.01 -19.40 51.27
CA ASP A 444 -9.34 -19.81 52.50
C ASP A 444 -10.39 -20.31 53.51
N LYS A 445 -9.99 -21.20 54.42
CA LYS A 445 -10.86 -22.00 55.34
C LYS A 445 -12.05 -21.24 55.98
N GLU A 446 -11.98 -19.92 56.14
CA GLU A 446 -13.09 -19.05 56.60
C GLU A 446 -13.31 -17.75 55.80
N ARG A 447 -12.57 -17.47 54.72
CA ARG A 447 -12.65 -16.20 53.98
C ARG A 447 -12.65 -16.46 52.47
N GLU A 448 -13.61 -15.85 51.78
CA GLU A 448 -13.66 -15.84 50.32
C GLU A 448 -13.25 -14.45 49.82
N ARG A 449 -12.20 -14.41 48.99
CA ARG A 449 -11.70 -13.17 48.37
C ARG A 449 -11.86 -13.26 46.86
N LEU A 450 -12.47 -12.24 46.28
CA LEU A 450 -12.62 -12.09 44.83
C LEU A 450 -11.50 -11.17 44.32
N TRP A 451 -10.69 -11.68 43.41
CA TRP A 451 -9.62 -10.95 42.73
C TRP A 451 -10.06 -10.58 41.33
N GLU A 452 -9.85 -9.33 40.94
CA GLU A 452 -10.16 -8.79 39.62
C GLU A 452 -8.89 -8.16 39.04
N ALA A 453 -8.53 -8.53 37.82
CA ALA A 453 -7.47 -7.88 37.04
C ALA A 453 -8.10 -7.11 35.88
N SER A 454 -7.81 -5.81 35.80
CA SER A 454 -8.27 -4.94 34.73
C SER A 454 -7.13 -4.16 34.10
N SER A 455 -7.26 -3.88 32.81
CA SER A 455 -6.28 -3.11 32.06
C SER A 455 -6.92 -2.01 31.22
N ASP A 456 -6.21 -0.90 31.11
CA ASP A 456 -6.57 0.20 30.23
C ASP A 456 -5.38 0.68 29.40
N MET A 457 -5.65 1.02 28.15
CA MET A 457 -4.66 1.53 27.20
C MET A 457 -5.40 2.34 26.13
N ARG A 458 -5.03 3.62 25.99
CA ARG A 458 -5.67 4.52 25.01
C ARG A 458 -5.19 4.20 23.60
N LYS A 459 -6.02 4.53 22.61
CA LYS A 459 -5.68 4.38 21.19
C LYS A 459 -4.44 5.25 20.87
N TYR A 460 -3.39 4.62 20.36
CA TYR A 460 -2.08 5.24 20.04
C TYR A 460 -1.24 5.69 21.25
N ASP A 461 -1.54 5.21 22.45
CA ASP A 461 -0.77 5.49 23.66
C ASP A 461 0.16 4.31 23.99
N ASP A 462 1.34 4.59 24.54
CA ASP A 462 2.33 3.58 24.94
C ASP A 462 2.11 3.07 26.37
N LYS A 463 1.20 3.70 27.12
CA LYS A 463 0.97 3.43 28.54
C LYS A 463 -0.04 2.31 28.78
N TYR A 464 0.44 1.22 29.35
CA TYR A 464 -0.37 0.12 29.86
C TYR A 464 -0.64 0.33 31.36
N LEU A 465 -1.92 0.59 31.68
CA LEU A 465 -2.40 0.72 33.06
C LEU A 465 -2.98 -0.62 33.53
N LEU A 466 -2.24 -1.34 34.36
CA LEU A 466 -2.69 -2.58 34.99
C LEU A 466 -3.22 -2.29 36.40
N THR A 467 -4.42 -2.76 36.73
CA THR A 467 -5.01 -2.65 38.07
C THR A 467 -5.40 -4.04 38.58
N LEU A 468 -4.92 -4.38 39.77
CA LEU A 468 -5.41 -5.54 40.52
C LEU A 468 -6.29 -5.03 41.65
N SER A 469 -7.44 -5.67 41.86
CA SER A 469 -8.29 -5.39 43.01
C SER A 469 -8.72 -6.68 43.72
N VAL A 470 -8.87 -6.59 45.04
CA VAL A 470 -9.36 -7.67 45.89
C VAL A 470 -10.55 -7.19 46.70
N ARG A 471 -11.62 -7.97 46.71
CA ARG A 471 -12.83 -7.75 47.50
C ARG A 471 -13.06 -8.92 48.45
N ASP A 472 -13.20 -8.63 49.75
CA ASP A 472 -13.56 -9.65 50.73
C ASP A 472 -15.09 -9.84 50.75
N SER A 473 -15.54 -11.09 50.61
CA SER A 473 -16.96 -11.44 50.53
C SER A 473 -17.72 -11.16 51.84
N LYS A 474 -17.02 -11.13 52.99
CA LYS A 474 -17.65 -10.89 54.31
C LYS A 474 -17.77 -9.40 54.67
N ASN A 475 -16.77 -8.59 54.32
CA ASN A 475 -16.69 -7.18 54.75
C ASN A 475 -16.99 -6.17 53.62
N GLY A 476 -17.12 -6.62 52.37
CA GLY A 476 -17.38 -5.75 51.20
C GLY A 476 -16.25 -4.77 50.85
N LYS A 477 -15.18 -4.70 51.67
CA LYS A 477 -14.06 -3.77 51.50
C LYS A 477 -13.25 -4.15 50.27
N ARG A 478 -13.19 -3.23 49.29
CA ARG A 478 -12.38 -3.35 48.07
C ARG A 478 -11.04 -2.66 48.29
N ARG A 479 -9.95 -3.36 47.97
CA ARG A 479 -8.59 -2.79 47.90
C ARG A 479 -8.10 -2.91 46.47
N GLU A 480 -7.43 -1.89 45.96
CA GLU A 480 -6.90 -1.87 44.60
C GLU A 480 -5.47 -1.34 44.59
N GLN A 481 -4.67 -1.86 43.67
CA GLN A 481 -3.31 -1.43 43.41
C GLN A 481 -3.10 -1.40 41.90
N SER A 482 -2.53 -0.32 41.39
CA SER A 482 -2.29 -0.13 39.96
C SER A 482 -0.81 0.09 39.63
N SER A 483 -0.47 -0.17 38.38
CA SER A 483 0.82 0.11 37.76
C SER A 483 0.58 0.74 36.40
N ASN A 484 1.26 1.86 36.14
CA ASN A 484 1.21 2.54 34.86
C ASN A 484 2.63 2.55 34.26
N LYS A 485 2.87 1.70 33.27
CA LYS A 485 4.18 1.54 32.63
C LYS A 485 4.05 1.53 31.11
N SER A 486 5.14 1.86 30.43
CA SER A 486 5.20 1.73 28.97
C SER A 486 5.13 0.26 28.55
N CYS A 487 4.46 -0.06 27.45
CA CYS A 487 4.47 -1.41 26.85
C CYS A 487 5.89 -1.89 26.55
N ALA A 488 6.83 -0.98 26.27
CA ALA A 488 8.25 -1.28 26.08
C ALA A 488 8.94 -1.86 27.34
N ALA A 489 8.32 -1.73 28.52
CA ALA A 489 8.83 -2.37 29.74
C ALA A 489 8.55 -3.88 29.79
N PHE A 490 7.70 -4.39 28.91
CA PHE A 490 7.22 -5.78 28.91
C PHE A 490 7.42 -6.49 27.56
N ILE A 491 7.79 -5.77 26.51
CA ILE A 491 7.88 -6.30 25.13
C ILE A 491 9.26 -5.94 24.55
N ASP A 492 9.88 -6.90 23.87
CA ASP A 492 11.17 -6.72 23.23
C ASP A 492 11.07 -6.01 21.85
N GLN A 493 12.23 -5.75 21.22
CA GLN A 493 12.32 -5.10 19.91
C GLN A 493 11.68 -5.91 18.76
N ASN A 494 11.51 -7.22 18.95
CA ASN A 494 10.91 -8.15 17.99
C ASN A 494 9.39 -8.31 18.18
N GLY A 495 8.82 -7.67 19.21
CA GLY A 495 7.40 -7.78 19.56
C GLY A 495 7.06 -8.98 20.43
N ILE A 496 8.03 -9.59 21.10
CA ILE A 496 7.85 -10.75 21.99
C ILE A 496 7.56 -10.24 23.41
N VAL A 497 6.52 -10.79 24.04
CA VAL A 497 6.18 -10.51 25.44
C VAL A 497 7.16 -11.22 26.38
N LEU A 498 7.71 -10.47 27.33
CA LEU A 498 8.68 -10.96 28.32
C LEU A 498 7.96 -11.38 29.61
N ASP A 499 7.52 -12.64 29.67
CA ASP A 499 6.70 -13.21 30.76
C ASP A 499 7.32 -13.00 32.15
N ASN A 500 8.65 -13.05 32.27
CA ASN A 500 9.36 -12.81 33.53
C ASN A 500 9.18 -11.38 34.06
N LEU A 501 9.17 -10.37 33.18
CA LEU A 501 8.98 -8.97 33.56
C LEU A 501 7.53 -8.71 33.95
N VAL A 502 6.59 -9.31 33.21
CA VAL A 502 5.16 -9.29 33.54
C VAL A 502 4.92 -9.95 34.90
N ALA A 503 5.47 -11.14 35.13
CA ALA A 503 5.36 -11.87 36.40
C ALA A 503 5.89 -11.05 37.58
N ASN A 504 7.05 -10.41 37.45
CA ASN A 504 7.61 -9.53 38.50
C ASN A 504 6.64 -8.40 38.89
N GLU A 505 6.02 -7.77 37.90
CA GLU A 505 5.08 -6.68 38.13
C GLU A 505 3.78 -7.17 38.76
N VAL A 506 3.23 -8.29 38.28
CA VAL A 506 2.03 -8.92 38.85
C VAL A 506 2.29 -9.36 40.29
N ASN A 507 3.46 -9.95 40.58
CA ASN A 507 3.87 -10.36 41.92
C ASN A 507 3.97 -9.15 42.86
N ARG A 508 4.54 -8.04 42.40
CA ARG A 508 4.62 -6.78 43.16
C ARG A 508 3.22 -6.28 43.56
N LEU A 509 2.30 -6.21 42.61
CA LEU A 509 0.92 -5.74 42.83
C LEU A 509 0.15 -6.70 43.75
N TYR A 510 0.27 -8.00 43.52
CA TYR A 510 -0.38 -9.04 44.33
C TYR A 510 0.12 -9.00 45.78
N ASN A 511 1.43 -8.96 46.00
CA ASN A 511 2.03 -8.94 47.33
C ASN A 511 1.65 -7.68 48.11
N ALA A 512 1.54 -6.52 47.43
CA ALA A 512 1.06 -5.29 48.05
C ALA A 512 -0.39 -5.39 48.56
N LEU A 513 -1.24 -6.15 47.86
CA LEU A 513 -2.64 -6.39 48.25
C LEU A 513 -2.81 -7.54 49.24
N ALA A 514 -1.91 -8.53 49.19
CA ALA A 514 -1.91 -9.71 50.05
C ALA A 514 -1.25 -9.45 51.42
N ALA A 515 -0.33 -8.48 51.51
CA ALA A 515 0.18 -7.98 52.77
C ALA A 515 -0.95 -7.36 53.59
N ASP A 516 -1.55 -8.15 54.48
CA ASP A 516 -2.42 -7.63 55.52
C ASP A 516 -1.59 -6.61 56.32
N LYS A 517 -1.98 -5.32 56.25
CA LYS A 517 -1.61 -4.39 57.32
C LYS A 517 -2.16 -5.01 58.60
N LYS A 518 -1.28 -5.62 59.38
CA LYS A 518 -1.50 -5.77 60.82
C LYS A 518 -1.60 -4.34 61.35
N ASP A 519 -2.82 -3.82 61.38
CA ASP A 519 -3.13 -2.64 62.19
C ASP A 519 -2.75 -3.02 63.63
N LYS A 520 -1.85 -2.20 64.19
CA LYS A 520 -1.51 -2.20 65.61
C LYS A 520 -2.66 -1.62 66.41
#